data_AF-Q5L7Y2-F1
#
_entry.id   AF-Q5L7Y2-F1
#
_cell.length_a   1.000
_cell.length_b   1.000
_cell.length_c   1.000
_cell.angle_alpha   90.00
_cell.angle_beta   90.00
_cell.angle_gamma   90.00
#
_symmetry.space_group_name_H-M   'P 1'
#
loop_
_entity.id
_entity.type
_entity.pdbx_description
1 polymer ?
#
loop_
_entity_poly.entity_id
_entity_poly.type
_entity_poly.pdbx_seq_one_letter_code
_entity_poly.pdbx_strand_id
1 'polypeptide(L)'
;MKRRLNILCLLVFLVFCYSVFNMGRDFGHGFSEGMKISHSGNQSVEQAINFRIATLMPKDFSSFKDSVYNEKTGSYVPVAYTQMVTNVKVDRSTWMMVAQVISGLLAVFAIIASTVLFIQLIVAINKSDIFNWKNVRRLRWLGVALLLNFISEAVPALMNDYELSSVFSLSGYSMETSIDSVMLVILGLVSLIVGEVFAIGLKMKEEQDLTI
;
A
#
# COMPACT_ATOMS: atom_id res chain seq x y z
N MET A 1 0.17 -15.02 -32.42
CA MET A 1 -0.34 -14.57 -31.11
C MET A 1 0.62 -14.88 -29.95
N LYS A 2 1.14 -16.11 -29.82
CA LYS A 2 2.10 -16.51 -28.75
C LYS A 2 3.29 -15.56 -28.55
N ARG A 3 3.93 -15.08 -29.62
CA ARG A 3 5.11 -14.18 -29.51
C ARG A 3 4.78 -12.81 -28.87
N ARG A 4 3.62 -12.22 -29.17
CA ARG A 4 3.19 -10.95 -28.56
C ARG A 4 2.84 -11.12 -27.08
N LEU A 5 2.14 -12.20 -26.73
CA LEU A 5 1.80 -12.55 -25.35
C LEU A 5 3.06 -12.81 -24.50
N ASN A 6 4.04 -13.53 -25.04
CA ASN A 6 5.28 -13.83 -24.34
C ASN A 6 6.14 -12.57 -24.10
N ILE A 7 6.16 -11.62 -25.04
CA ILE A 7 6.82 -10.32 -24.84
C ILE A 7 6.12 -9.53 -23.71
N LEU A 8 4.79 -9.48 -23.71
CA LEU A 8 4.03 -8.81 -22.65
C LEU A 8 4.27 -9.47 -21.28
N CYS A 9 4.24 -10.80 -21.20
CA CYS A 9 4.56 -11.53 -19.97
C CYS A 9 5.98 -11.24 -19.48
N LEU A 10 6.96 -11.19 -20.38
CA LEU A 10 8.34 -10.87 -20.02
C LEU A 10 8.48 -9.44 -19.50
N LEU A 11 7.82 -8.46 -20.14
CA LEU A 11 7.80 -7.08 -19.67
C LEU A 11 7.14 -6.96 -18.28
N VAL A 12 5.98 -7.59 -18.09
CA VAL A 12 5.30 -7.62 -16.79
C VAL A 12 6.20 -8.26 -15.73
N PHE A 13 6.88 -9.35 -16.06
CA PHE A 13 7.79 -10.02 -15.14
C PHE A 13 9.00 -9.14 -14.77
N LEU A 14 9.59 -8.41 -15.71
CA LEU A 14 10.69 -7.49 -15.45
C LEU A 14 10.26 -6.34 -14.53
N VAL A 15 9.13 -5.69 -14.82
CA VAL A 15 8.58 -4.62 -13.98
C VAL A 15 8.27 -5.14 -12.58
N PHE A 16 7.73 -6.35 -12.50
CA PHE A 16 7.45 -7.00 -11.23
C PHE A 16 8.73 -7.30 -10.43
N CYS A 17 9.77 -7.86 -11.04
CA CYS A 17 11.06 -8.09 -10.38
C CYS A 17 11.67 -6.78 -9.84
N TYR A 18 11.60 -5.70 -10.63
CA TYR A 18 12.06 -4.38 -10.19
C TYR A 18 11.26 -3.87 -8.99
N SER A 19 9.93 -4.01 -9.02
CA SER A 19 9.05 -3.64 -7.90
C SER A 19 9.36 -4.42 -6.62
N VAL A 20 9.47 -5.75 -6.72
CA VAL A 20 9.82 -6.61 -5.58
C VAL A 20 11.21 -6.28 -5.02
N PHE A 21 12.18 -5.96 -5.88
CA PHE A 21 13.51 -5.54 -5.45
C PHE A 21 13.48 -4.22 -4.66
N ASN A 22 12.77 -3.20 -5.16
CA ASN A 22 12.62 -1.94 -4.44
C ASN A 22 11.93 -2.15 -3.09
N MET A 23 10.84 -2.90 -3.06
CA MET A 23 10.10 -3.20 -1.83
C MET A 23 10.96 -3.95 -0.82
N GLY A 24 11.76 -4.93 -1.27
CA GLY A 24 12.70 -5.66 -0.43
C GLY A 24 13.80 -4.76 0.15
N ARG A 25 14.32 -3.82 -0.65
CA ARG A 25 15.30 -2.82 -0.21
C ARG A 25 14.71 -1.91 0.86
N ASP A 26 13.52 -1.35 0.63
CA ASP A 26 12.86 -0.43 1.57
C ASP A 26 12.48 -1.14 2.87
N PHE A 27 11.98 -2.38 2.79
CA PHE A 27 11.74 -3.22 3.96
C PHE A 27 13.04 -3.47 4.76
N GLY A 28 14.14 -3.79 4.07
CA GLY A 28 15.45 -4.02 4.71
C GLY A 28 15.98 -2.78 5.43
N HIS A 29 15.84 -1.60 4.83
CA HIS A 29 16.18 -0.34 5.49
C HIS A 29 15.30 -0.08 6.72
N GLY A 30 13.97 -0.20 6.58
CA GLY A 30 13.04 0.00 7.70
C GLY A 30 13.31 -0.96 8.85
N PHE A 31 13.58 -2.23 8.56
CA PHE A 31 13.93 -3.23 9.56
C PHE A 31 15.27 -2.91 10.25
N SER A 32 16.29 -2.53 9.48
CA SER A 32 17.60 -2.17 10.04
C SER A 32 17.51 -0.94 10.94
N GLU A 33 16.78 0.10 10.55
CA GLU A 33 16.61 1.29 11.38
C GLU A 33 15.78 0.97 12.63
N GLY A 34 14.73 0.16 12.51
CA GLY A 34 13.97 -0.33 13.66
C GLY A 34 14.84 -1.09 14.68
N MET A 35 15.76 -1.95 14.21
CA MET A 35 16.71 -2.63 15.09
C MET A 35 17.68 -1.66 15.76
N LYS A 36 18.25 -0.69 15.01
CA LYS A 36 19.15 0.32 15.58
C LYS A 36 18.48 1.12 16.67
N ILE A 37 17.24 1.57 16.44
CA ILE A 37 16.43 2.34 17.39
C ILE A 37 16.17 1.53 18.67
N SER A 38 15.85 0.24 18.53
CA SER A 38 15.66 -0.67 19.67
C SER A 38 16.92 -0.77 20.55
N HIS A 39 18.11 -0.71 19.93
CA HIS A 39 19.39 -0.77 20.63
C HIS A 39 19.92 0.58 21.13
N SER A 40 19.43 1.72 20.62
CA SER A 40 20.00 3.05 20.91
C SER A 40 19.48 3.74 22.19
N GLY A 41 18.78 3.00 23.07
CA GLY A 41 18.33 3.47 24.38
C GLY A 41 16.94 4.12 24.39
N ASN A 42 16.41 4.38 25.59
CA ASN A 42 14.99 4.71 25.77
C ASN A 42 14.53 6.01 25.10
N GLN A 43 15.38 7.04 25.02
CA GLN A 43 14.99 8.32 24.41
C GLN A 43 14.78 8.24 22.89
N SER A 44 15.63 7.52 22.17
CA SER A 44 15.44 7.28 20.73
C SER A 44 14.20 6.41 20.47
N VAL A 45 13.91 5.47 21.36
CA VAL A 45 12.71 4.64 21.28
C VAL A 45 11.45 5.50 21.54
N GLU A 46 11.46 6.39 22.52
CA GLU A 46 10.34 7.33 22.75
C GLU A 46 10.12 8.26 21.56
N GLN A 47 11.18 8.84 20.99
CA GLN A 47 11.05 9.66 19.79
C GLN A 47 10.49 8.86 18.61
N ALA A 48 10.96 7.62 18.43
CA ALA A 48 10.45 6.72 17.40
C ALA A 48 8.97 6.39 17.55
N ILE A 49 8.54 6.14 18.78
CA ILE A 49 7.15 5.81 19.13
C ILE A 49 6.22 7.00 18.95
N ASN A 50 6.71 8.22 19.17
CA ASN A 50 5.94 9.46 19.06
C ASN A 50 5.99 10.09 17.66
N PHE A 51 6.74 9.51 16.72
CA PHE A 51 6.70 9.97 15.33
C PHE A 51 5.33 9.76 14.72
N ARG A 52 4.76 10.85 14.21
CA ARG A 52 3.46 10.88 13.53
C ARG A 52 3.56 11.71 12.29
N ILE A 53 3.05 11.18 11.19
CA ILE A 53 2.87 11.94 9.96
C ILE A 53 1.49 12.60 10.08
N ALA A 54 1.47 13.93 10.03
CA ALA A 54 0.26 14.71 9.89
C ALA A 54 0.10 15.11 8.43
N THR A 55 -0.99 14.67 7.80
CA THR A 55 -1.38 15.15 6.48
C THR A 55 -2.28 16.37 6.66
N LEU A 56 -1.93 17.45 5.97
CA LEU A 56 -2.51 18.77 6.16
C LEU A 56 -2.98 19.35 4.82
N MET A 57 -4.03 20.15 4.87
CA MET A 57 -4.52 20.92 3.74
C MET A 57 -4.68 22.38 4.15
N PRO A 58 -4.04 23.33 3.44
CA PRO A 58 -4.24 24.75 3.69
C PRO A 58 -5.72 25.12 3.50
N LYS A 59 -6.29 25.87 4.45
CA LYS A 59 -7.65 26.39 4.32
C LYS A 59 -7.75 27.51 3.29
N ASP A 60 -6.63 28.15 2.98
CA ASP A 60 -6.53 29.25 2.03
C ASP A 60 -5.20 29.14 1.26
N PHE A 61 -5.28 29.12 -0.06
CA PHE A 61 -4.13 29.10 -0.96
C PHE A 61 -3.70 30.50 -1.42
N SER A 62 -4.49 31.53 -1.13
CA SER A 62 -4.18 32.91 -1.48
C SER A 62 -3.22 33.57 -0.49
N SER A 63 -3.18 33.09 0.75
CA SER A 63 -2.30 33.59 1.81
C SER A 63 -1.50 32.47 2.46
N PHE A 64 -0.22 32.34 2.08
CA PHE A 64 0.71 31.44 2.75
C PHE A 64 1.06 32.02 4.13
N LYS A 65 0.68 31.30 5.18
CA LYS A 65 0.89 31.74 6.57
C LYS A 65 2.25 31.37 7.14
N ASP A 66 2.95 30.43 6.49
CA ASP A 66 4.26 29.95 6.90
C ASP A 66 5.33 30.26 5.85
N SER A 67 6.59 30.23 6.28
CA SER A 67 7.75 30.37 5.40
C SER A 67 8.91 29.51 5.86
N VAL A 68 9.73 29.06 4.92
CA VAL A 68 10.94 28.28 5.18
C VAL A 68 12.15 29.03 4.66
N TYR A 69 13.25 28.99 5.41
CA TYR A 69 14.50 29.61 5.01
C TYR A 69 15.11 28.86 3.81
N ASN A 70 15.32 29.57 2.71
CA ASN A 70 15.96 29.02 1.52
C ASN A 70 17.46 29.29 1.56
N GLU A 71 18.24 28.26 1.85
CA GLU A 71 19.71 28.35 1.91
C GLU A 71 20.36 28.78 0.58
N LYS A 72 19.69 28.55 -0.56
CA LYS A 72 20.24 28.94 -1.88
C LYS A 72 20.13 30.44 -2.14
N THR A 73 19.07 31.08 -1.66
CA THR A 73 18.80 32.50 -1.91
C THR A 73 19.05 33.38 -0.68
N GLY A 74 19.25 32.77 0.50
CA GLY A 74 19.40 33.48 1.77
C GLY A 74 18.14 34.20 2.23
N SER A 75 16.97 33.78 1.75
CA SER A 75 15.69 34.45 2.02
C SER A 75 14.61 33.46 2.42
N TYR A 76 13.63 33.91 3.19
CA TYR A 76 12.45 33.12 3.53
C TYR A 76 11.50 33.06 2.34
N VAL A 77 11.03 31.85 2.02
CA VAL A 77 10.07 31.60 0.94
C VAL A 77 8.76 31.13 1.58
N PRO A 78 7.60 31.70 1.18
CA PRO A 78 6.30 31.26 1.67
C PRO A 78 6.05 29.78 1.31
N VAL A 79 5.52 29.01 2.26
CA VAL A 79 5.23 27.58 2.07
C VAL A 79 3.85 27.20 2.59
N ALA A 80 3.32 26.13 2.03
CA ALA A 80 2.17 25.40 2.54
C ALA A 80 2.57 23.96 2.80
N TYR A 81 2.32 23.46 4.01
CA TYR A 81 2.59 22.07 4.35
C TYR A 81 1.43 21.16 3.91
N THR A 82 1.76 20.09 3.19
CA THR A 82 0.82 19.00 2.86
C THR A 82 1.05 17.77 3.72
N GLN A 83 2.30 17.55 4.13
CA GLN A 83 2.70 16.50 5.06
C GLN A 83 3.76 17.06 6.01
N MET A 84 3.67 16.69 7.28
CA MET A 84 4.70 17.02 8.27
C MET A 84 4.91 15.86 9.24
N VAL A 85 6.15 15.67 9.67
CA VAL A 85 6.48 14.74 10.74
C VAL A 85 6.47 15.50 12.06
N THR A 86 5.68 15.01 13.00
CA THR A 86 5.54 15.57 14.35
C THR A 86 6.02 14.56 15.38
N ASN A 87 6.49 15.07 16.50
CA ASN A 87 6.85 14.27 17.67
C ASN A 87 5.94 14.71 18.82
N VAL A 88 4.72 14.19 18.82
CA VAL A 88 3.70 14.51 19.81
C VAL A 88 3.35 13.24 20.57
N LYS A 89 3.37 13.33 21.90
CA LYS A 89 2.94 12.22 22.76
C LYS A 89 1.42 12.07 22.63
N VAL A 90 0.98 10.89 22.20
CA VAL A 90 -0.42 10.48 22.23
C VAL A 90 -0.55 9.34 23.25
N ASP A 91 -1.54 9.44 24.14
CA ASP A 91 -1.87 8.33 25.03
C ASP A 91 -2.45 7.16 24.22
N ARG A 92 -1.58 6.21 23.86
CA ARG A 92 -1.97 5.03 23.10
C ARG A 92 -2.72 4.05 24.00
N SER A 93 -3.93 3.70 23.59
CA SER A 93 -4.59 2.51 24.12
C SER A 93 -3.79 1.26 23.71
N THR A 94 -3.53 0.37 24.67
CA THR A 94 -2.89 -0.94 24.41
C THR A 94 -3.59 -1.71 23.28
N TRP A 95 -4.92 -1.55 23.17
CA TRP A 95 -5.71 -2.18 22.12
C TRP A 95 -5.38 -1.63 20.72
N MET A 96 -5.15 -0.32 20.61
CA MET A 96 -4.81 0.31 19.33
C MET A 96 -3.43 -0.11 18.85
N MET A 97 -2.47 -0.26 19.77
CA MET A 97 -1.14 -0.78 19.46
C MET A 97 -1.19 -2.22 18.97
N VAL A 98 -1.97 -3.09 19.64
CA VAL A 98 -2.16 -4.48 19.21
C VAL A 98 -2.81 -4.55 17.83
N ALA A 99 -3.85 -3.75 17.58
CA ALA A 99 -4.52 -3.69 16.28
C ALA A 99 -3.55 -3.26 15.16
N GLN A 100 -2.73 -2.22 15.38
CA GLN A 100 -1.72 -1.77 14.41
C GLN A 100 -0.70 -2.87 14.08
N VAL A 101 -0.22 -3.62 15.09
CA VAL A 101 0.71 -4.74 14.88
C VAL A 101 0.05 -5.86 14.08
N ILE A 102 -1.19 -6.23 14.41
CA ILE A 102 -1.94 -7.27 13.69
C ILE A 102 -2.17 -6.85 12.23
N SER A 103 -2.60 -5.60 12.00
CA SER A 103 -2.76 -5.03 10.66
C SER A 103 -1.44 -5.07 9.87
N GLY A 104 -0.32 -4.71 10.49
CA GLY A 104 1.00 -4.81 9.86
C GLY A 104 1.37 -6.24 9.44
N LEU A 105 1.14 -7.23 10.31
CA LEU A 105 1.39 -8.64 9.99
C LEU A 105 0.47 -9.14 8.86
N LEU A 106 -0.79 -8.73 8.87
CA LEU A 106 -1.76 -9.05 7.84
C LEU A 106 -1.39 -8.45 6.48
N ALA A 107 -0.89 -7.21 6.47
CA ALA A 107 -0.37 -6.55 5.28
C ALA A 107 0.80 -7.35 4.68
N VAL A 108 1.78 -7.73 5.50
CA VAL A 108 2.94 -8.54 5.04
C VAL A 108 2.46 -9.87 4.43
N PHE A 109 1.53 -10.55 5.10
CA PHE A 109 0.95 -11.79 4.57
C PHE A 109 0.23 -11.56 3.23
N ALA A 110 -0.59 -10.51 3.13
CA ALA A 110 -1.33 -10.18 1.92
C ALA A 110 -0.41 -9.82 0.75
N ILE A 111 0.70 -9.11 1.00
CA ILE A 111 1.73 -8.79 0.02
C ILE A 111 2.42 -10.05 -0.50
N ILE A 112 2.82 -10.97 0.40
CA ILE A 112 3.45 -12.23 -0.01
C ILE A 112 2.47 -13.09 -0.81
N ALA A 113 1.23 -13.23 -0.33
CA ALA A 113 0.20 -14.01 -0.99
C ALA A 113 -0.13 -13.47 -2.40
N SER A 114 -0.34 -12.16 -2.53
CA SER A 114 -0.61 -11.51 -3.82
C SER A 114 0.55 -11.68 -4.80
N THR A 115 1.79 -11.49 -4.33
CA THR A 115 3.02 -11.72 -5.11
C THR A 115 3.08 -13.15 -5.65
N VAL A 116 2.88 -14.16 -4.81
CA VAL A 116 2.94 -15.57 -5.21
C VAL A 116 1.83 -15.90 -6.21
N LEU A 117 0.59 -15.46 -5.95
CA LEU A 117 -0.54 -15.70 -6.85
C LEU A 117 -0.35 -15.05 -8.22
N PHE A 118 0.20 -13.84 -8.24
CA PHE A 118 0.51 -13.12 -9.47
C PHE A 118 1.59 -13.84 -10.30
N ILE A 119 2.68 -14.30 -9.68
CA ILE A 119 3.71 -15.11 -10.35
C ILE A 119 3.09 -16.39 -10.94
N GLN A 120 2.27 -17.09 -10.16
CA GLN A 120 1.61 -18.32 -10.63
C GLN A 120 0.71 -18.06 -11.85
N LEU A 121 0.02 -16.93 -11.89
CA LEU A 121 -0.78 -16.52 -13.04
C LEU A 121 0.09 -16.23 -14.27
N ILE A 122 1.18 -15.47 -14.12
CA ILE A 122 2.12 -15.20 -15.23
C ILE A 122 2.69 -16.52 -15.79
N VAL A 123 3.09 -17.44 -14.92
CA VAL A 123 3.63 -18.74 -15.34
C VAL A 123 2.58 -19.56 -16.10
N ALA A 124 1.33 -19.56 -15.65
CA ALA A 124 0.24 -20.25 -16.34
C ALA A 124 -0.03 -19.65 -17.73
N ILE A 125 -0.03 -18.32 -17.84
CA ILE A 125 -0.19 -17.60 -19.10
C ILE A 125 0.94 -17.92 -20.09
N ASN A 126 2.19 -17.93 -19.61
CA ASN A 126 3.36 -18.25 -20.44
C ASN A 126 3.31 -19.71 -20.95
N LYS A 127 2.84 -20.64 -20.10
CA LYS A 127 2.58 -22.04 -20.50
C LYS A 127 1.40 -22.22 -21.45
N SER A 128 0.71 -21.13 -21.83
CA SER A 128 -0.52 -21.14 -22.64
C SER A 128 -1.70 -21.90 -22.00
N ASP A 129 -1.63 -22.19 -20.69
CA ASP A 129 -2.72 -22.79 -19.90
C ASP A 129 -3.47 -21.65 -19.19
N ILE A 130 -4.15 -20.82 -19.99
CA ILE A 130 -4.78 -19.58 -19.53
C ILE A 130 -6.15 -19.86 -18.91
N PHE A 131 -7.02 -20.56 -19.63
CA PHE A 131 -8.40 -20.84 -19.23
C PHE A 131 -8.49 -22.14 -18.45
N ASN A 132 -8.37 -22.03 -17.12
CA ASN A 132 -8.50 -23.14 -16.18
C ASN A 132 -9.17 -22.64 -14.89
N TRP A 133 -10.05 -23.45 -14.28
CA TRP A 133 -10.66 -23.16 -12.97
C TRP A 133 -9.63 -22.85 -11.87
N LYS A 134 -8.43 -23.43 -11.96
CA LYS A 134 -7.31 -23.09 -11.07
C LYS A 134 -6.89 -21.61 -11.20
N ASN A 135 -6.82 -21.09 -12.42
CA ASN A 135 -6.45 -19.69 -12.67
C ASN A 135 -7.59 -18.71 -12.31
N VAL A 136 -8.85 -19.12 -12.50
CA VAL A 136 -10.01 -18.39 -11.97
C VAL A 136 -9.89 -18.23 -10.44
N ARG A 137 -9.63 -19.33 -9.74
CA ARG A 137 -9.46 -19.31 -8.29
C ARG A 137 -8.26 -18.45 -7.88
N ARG A 138 -7.14 -18.52 -8.60
CA ARG A 138 -5.97 -17.66 -8.36
C ARG A 138 -6.29 -16.18 -8.54
N LEU A 139 -7.03 -15.79 -9.58
CA LEU A 139 -7.48 -14.41 -9.81
C LEU A 139 -8.41 -13.90 -8.69
N ARG A 140 -9.32 -14.76 -8.21
CA ARG A 140 -10.20 -14.42 -7.07
C ARG A 140 -9.39 -14.18 -5.80
N TRP A 141 -8.51 -15.11 -5.44
CA TRP A 141 -7.65 -14.96 -4.27
C TRP A 141 -6.68 -13.79 -4.39
N LEU A 142 -6.18 -13.50 -5.61
CA LEU A 142 -5.34 -12.34 -5.85
C LEU A 142 -6.11 -11.04 -5.55
N GLY A 143 -7.35 -10.93 -6.04
CA GLY A 143 -8.22 -9.80 -5.76
C GLY A 143 -8.49 -9.62 -4.27
N VAL A 144 -8.85 -10.71 -3.57
CA VAL A 144 -9.05 -10.71 -2.11
C VAL A 144 -7.77 -10.29 -1.37
N ALA A 145 -6.61 -10.81 -1.76
CA ALA A 145 -5.34 -10.46 -1.12
C ALA A 145 -4.99 -8.97 -1.31
N LEU A 146 -5.24 -8.39 -2.48
CA LEU A 146 -5.02 -6.96 -2.74
C LEU A 146 -5.96 -6.07 -1.91
N LEU A 147 -7.23 -6.46 -1.79
CA LEU A 147 -8.20 -5.75 -0.94
C LEU A 147 -7.85 -5.87 0.56
N LEU A 148 -7.40 -7.05 0.98
CA LEU A 148 -6.93 -7.27 2.34
C LEU A 148 -5.71 -6.39 2.66
N ASN A 149 -4.80 -6.23 1.71
CA ASN A 149 -3.65 -5.34 1.85
C ASN A 149 -4.10 -3.89 2.05
N PHE A 150 -5.01 -3.41 1.20
CA PHE A 150 -5.61 -2.07 1.35
C PHE A 150 -6.23 -1.85 2.74
N ILE A 151 -7.05 -2.79 3.22
CA ILE A 151 -7.68 -2.67 4.55
C ILE A 151 -6.61 -2.64 5.65
N SER A 152 -5.58 -3.47 5.52
CA SER A 152 -4.49 -3.58 6.49
C SER A 152 -3.63 -2.32 6.55
N GLU A 153 -3.60 -1.51 5.49
CA GLU A 153 -2.94 -0.20 5.44
C GLU A 153 -3.87 0.93 5.91
N ALA A 154 -5.13 0.91 5.46
CA ALA A 154 -6.10 1.95 5.78
C ALA A 154 -6.48 1.99 7.26
N VAL A 155 -6.59 0.84 7.92
CA VAL A 155 -6.94 0.78 9.35
C VAL A 155 -5.90 1.49 10.23
N PRO A 156 -4.59 1.17 10.17
CA PRO A 156 -3.56 1.91 10.89
C PRO A 156 -3.52 3.41 10.55
N ALA A 157 -3.71 3.79 9.28
CA ALA A 157 -3.71 5.19 8.86
C ALA A 157 -4.87 5.97 9.51
N LEU A 158 -6.09 5.43 9.46
CA LEU A 158 -7.26 6.04 10.10
C LEU A 158 -7.10 6.15 11.63
N MET A 159 -6.52 5.12 12.25
CA MET A 159 -6.23 5.15 13.69
C MET A 159 -5.20 6.21 14.04
N ASN A 160 -4.12 6.33 13.24
CA ASN A 160 -3.09 7.34 13.40
C ASN A 160 -3.67 8.76 13.33
N ASP A 161 -4.54 9.02 12.34
CA ASP A 161 -5.12 10.35 12.15
C ASP A 161 -6.12 10.70 13.25
N TYR A 162 -6.92 9.72 13.68
CA TYR A 162 -7.81 9.90 14.82
C TYR A 162 -7.03 10.25 16.09
N GLU A 163 -5.98 9.48 16.40
CA GLU A 163 -5.07 9.73 17.53
C GLU A 163 -4.41 11.13 17.42
N LEU A 164 -3.88 11.47 16.25
CA LEU A 164 -3.15 12.72 16.06
C LEU A 164 -4.05 13.95 16.10
N SER A 165 -5.25 13.88 15.53
CA SER A 165 -6.22 14.98 15.53
C SER A 165 -6.70 15.38 16.93
N SER A 166 -6.60 14.46 17.90
CA SER A 166 -6.96 14.74 19.29
C SER A 166 -5.92 15.59 20.04
N VAL A 167 -4.66 15.58 19.60
CA VAL A 167 -3.54 16.25 20.30
C VAL A 167 -2.81 17.30 19.48
N PHE A 168 -3.00 17.31 18.15
CA PHE A 168 -2.27 18.17 17.23
C PHE A 168 -3.23 18.94 16.32
N SER A 169 -3.00 20.26 16.22
CA SER A 169 -3.68 21.12 15.26
C SER A 169 -2.74 22.22 14.80
N LEU A 170 -2.81 22.58 13.53
CA LEU A 170 -2.01 23.65 12.95
C LEU A 170 -2.91 24.79 12.45
N SER A 171 -2.63 26.01 12.90
CA SER A 171 -3.44 27.18 12.55
C SER A 171 -3.42 27.44 11.04
N GLY A 172 -4.60 27.57 10.44
CA GLY A 172 -4.73 27.78 9.00
C GLY A 172 -4.75 26.50 8.16
N TYR A 173 -4.65 25.32 8.78
CA TYR A 173 -4.69 24.03 8.09
C TYR A 173 -5.85 23.18 8.62
N SER A 174 -6.37 22.29 7.77
CA SER A 174 -7.20 21.15 8.17
C SER A 174 -6.38 19.88 8.12
N MET A 175 -6.60 18.99 9.08
CA MET A 175 -6.04 17.64 9.05
C MET A 175 -6.85 16.80 8.05
N GLU A 176 -6.15 16.11 7.16
CA GLU A 176 -6.76 15.19 6.20
C GLU A 176 -6.20 13.79 6.38
N THR A 177 -6.98 12.79 6.00
CA THR A 177 -6.53 11.40 5.96
C THR A 177 -5.98 11.08 4.58
N SER A 178 -4.68 10.82 4.50
CA SER A 178 -4.03 10.30 3.30
C SER A 178 -4.14 8.78 3.24
N ILE A 179 -4.95 8.27 2.32
CA ILE A 179 -4.98 6.86 1.96
C ILE A 179 -4.45 6.74 0.52
N ASP A 180 -3.16 6.48 0.37
CA ASP A 180 -2.49 6.47 -0.94
C ASP A 180 -2.76 5.18 -1.73
N SER A 181 -3.34 4.16 -1.09
CA SER A 181 -3.52 2.80 -1.62
C SER A 181 -4.81 2.56 -2.43
N VAL A 182 -5.49 3.61 -2.91
CA VAL A 182 -6.71 3.45 -3.76
C VAL A 182 -6.46 2.58 -5.00
N MET A 183 -5.25 2.62 -5.56
CA MET A 183 -4.87 1.75 -6.67
C MET A 183 -4.94 0.25 -6.31
N LEU A 184 -4.68 -0.15 -5.07
CA LEU A 184 -4.82 -1.54 -4.63
C LEU A 184 -6.28 -1.99 -4.68
N VAL A 185 -7.23 -1.10 -4.36
CA VAL A 185 -8.66 -1.37 -4.47
C VAL A 185 -9.05 -1.59 -5.92
N ILE A 186 -8.63 -0.68 -6.81
CA ILE A 186 -8.91 -0.78 -8.24
C ILE A 186 -8.35 -2.10 -8.79
N LEU A 187 -7.07 -2.41 -8.52
CA LEU A 187 -6.43 -3.65 -8.97
C LEU A 187 -7.09 -4.90 -8.39
N GLY A 188 -7.48 -4.86 -7.11
CA GLY A 188 -8.19 -5.95 -6.44
C GLY A 188 -9.54 -6.23 -7.10
N LEU A 189 -10.35 -5.19 -7.32
CA LEU A 189 -11.65 -5.28 -7.99
C LEU A 189 -11.50 -5.75 -9.44
N VAL A 190 -10.54 -5.23 -10.19
CA VAL A 190 -10.26 -5.68 -11.56
C VAL A 190 -9.89 -7.16 -11.58
N SER A 191 -9.05 -7.63 -10.66
CA SER A 191 -8.69 -9.05 -10.56
C SER A 191 -9.91 -9.94 -10.29
N LEU A 192 -10.85 -9.49 -9.43
CA LEU A 192 -12.10 -10.20 -9.18
C LEU A 192 -12.98 -10.26 -10.43
N ILE A 193 -13.18 -9.13 -11.10
CA ILE A 193 -13.98 -9.04 -12.34
C ILE A 193 -13.40 -9.96 -13.41
N VAL A 194 -12.08 -9.90 -13.65
CA VAL A 194 -11.41 -10.77 -14.63
C VAL A 194 -11.56 -12.24 -14.25
N GLY A 195 -11.48 -12.57 -12.95
CA GLY A 195 -11.77 -13.90 -12.45
C GLY A 195 -13.18 -14.39 -12.81
N GLU A 196 -14.20 -13.56 -12.65
CA GLU A 196 -15.59 -13.89 -13.04
C GLU A 196 -15.76 -14.04 -14.55
N VAL A 197 -15.18 -13.13 -15.34
CA VAL A 197 -15.22 -13.22 -16.81
C VAL A 197 -14.59 -14.54 -17.28
N PHE A 198 -13.48 -14.96 -16.67
CA PHE A 198 -12.84 -16.24 -16.98
C PHE A 198 -13.71 -17.44 -16.57
N ALA A 199 -14.41 -17.36 -15.43
CA ALA A 199 -15.32 -18.41 -14.99
C ALA A 199 -16.51 -18.58 -15.96
N ILE A 200 -17.08 -17.48 -16.44
CA ILE A 200 -18.15 -17.49 -17.44
C ILE A 200 -17.64 -18.09 -18.75
N GLY A 201 -16.48 -17.64 -19.23
CA GLY A 201 -15.88 -18.16 -20.46
C GLY A 201 -15.58 -19.67 -20.41
N LEU A 202 -15.18 -20.18 -19.24
CA LEU A 202 -14.99 -21.62 -19.02
C LEU A 202 -16.31 -22.39 -19.05
N LYS A 203 -17.35 -21.91 -18.37
CA LYS A 203 -18.67 -22.54 -18.39
C LYS A 203 -19.26 -22.59 -19.81
N MET A 204 -19.17 -21.50 -20.55
CA MET A 204 -19.65 -21.44 -21.94
C MET A 204 -18.93 -22.46 -22.83
N LYS A 205 -17.63 -22.64 -22.61
CA LYS A 205 -16.85 -23.65 -23.33
C LYS A 205 -17.28 -25.07 -22.96
N GLU A 206 -17.45 -25.36 -21.66
CA GLU A 206 -17.92 -26.67 -21.18
C GLU A 206 -19.32 -27.02 -21.73
N GLU A 207 -20.23 -26.04 -21.79
CA GLU A 207 -21.57 -26.23 -22.35
C GLU A 207 -21.54 -26.53 -23.86
N GLN A 208 -20.63 -25.88 -24.61
CA GLN A 208 -20.42 -26.14 -26.03
C GLN A 208 -19.81 -27.51 -26.30
N ASP A 209 -18.87 -27.95 -25.45
CA ASP A 209 -18.25 -29.28 -25.57
C ASP A 209 -19.22 -30.42 -25.22
N LEU A 210 -20.29 -30.15 -24.45
CA LEU A 210 -21.32 -31.13 -24.06
C LEU A 210 -22.48 -31.28 -25.06
N THR A 211 -22.63 -30.35 -26.00
CA THR A 211 -23.71 -30.36 -27.01
C THR A 211 -23.33 -31.04 -28.32
N ILE A 212 -22.08 -31.48 -28.45
CA ILE A 212 -21.53 -32.23 -29.59
C ILE A 212 -21.44 -33.71 -29.22
#